data_AF-A0A2N7PZ71-F1
#
_entry.id   AF-A0A2N7PZ71-F1
#
_cell.length_a   1.000
_cell.length_b   1.000
_cell.length_c   1.000
_cell.angle_alpha   90.00
_cell.angle_beta   90.00
_cell.angle_gamma   90.00
#
_symmetry.space_group_name_H-M   'P 1'
#
loop_
_entity.id
_entity.type
_entity.pdbx_description
1 polymer ?
#
loop_
_entity_poly.entity_id
_entity_poly.type
_entity_poly.pdbx_seq_one_letter_code
_entity_poly.pdbx_strand_id
1 'polypeptide(L)'
;ANAADIGVSEMEFAIAESGSLVELSDSIWKRLVSAMPSLHIALVCADRIAKDFETAFEILKKHILDVAQISFITGPSITADIERVLTIGVHGPSKLVVFFIKENKQ
;
A
#
# COMPACT_ATOMS: atom_id res chain seq x y z
N ALA A 1 3.25 -3.38 18.30
CA ALA A 1 3.06 -3.82 16.90
C ALA A 1 3.67 -5.21 16.65
N ASN A 2 4.81 -5.57 17.26
CA ASN A 2 5.47 -6.88 17.08
C ASN A 2 4.76 -8.10 17.70
N ALA A 3 3.45 -8.00 17.94
CA ALA A 3 2.64 -9.03 18.58
C ALA A 3 1.44 -9.48 17.72
N ALA A 4 1.15 -8.77 16.62
CA ALA A 4 0.04 -9.10 15.74
C ALA A 4 0.56 -9.82 14.51
N ASP A 5 0.02 -11.01 14.25
CA ASP A 5 0.36 -11.79 13.05
C ASP A 5 -0.26 -11.21 11.78
N ILE A 6 -1.38 -10.48 11.92
CA ILE A 6 -2.17 -9.95 10.80
C ILE A 6 -2.43 -8.45 11.01
N GLY A 7 -2.12 -7.67 9.99
CA GLY A 7 -2.54 -6.28 9.84
C GLY A 7 -3.70 -6.18 8.86
N VAL A 8 -4.72 -5.41 9.20
CA VAL A 8 -5.83 -5.09 8.28
C VAL A 8 -5.96 -3.58 8.21
N SER A 9 -5.81 -3.02 7.01
CA SER A 9 -6.00 -1.58 6.80
C SER A 9 -6.68 -1.27 5.47
N GLU A 10 -7.45 -0.19 5.49
CA GLU A 10 -7.96 0.43 4.27
C GLU A 10 -6.86 1.27 3.62
N MET A 11 -6.76 1.15 2.30
CA MET A 11 -5.93 1.99 1.45
C MET A 11 -6.77 3.11 0.85
N GLU A 12 -6.18 4.28 0.71
CA GLU A 12 -6.85 5.42 0.09
C GLU A 12 -7.19 5.16 -1.37
N PHE A 13 -6.25 4.63 -2.16
CA PHE A 13 -6.50 4.19 -3.54
C PHE A 13 -5.41 3.25 -4.04
N ALA A 14 -5.59 2.69 -5.24
CA ALA A 14 -4.57 1.92 -5.95
C ALA A 14 -4.19 2.56 -7.29
N ILE A 15 -2.99 2.25 -7.80
CA ILE A 15 -2.49 2.70 -9.10
C ILE A 15 -2.37 1.47 -10.00
N ALA A 16 -3.13 1.44 -11.10
CA ALA A 16 -3.19 0.31 -12.00
C ALA A 16 -1.88 0.11 -12.79
N GLU A 17 -1.27 1.19 -13.27
CA GLU A 17 0.01 1.19 -14.01
C GLU A 17 1.11 0.39 -13.31
N SER A 18 1.31 0.64 -12.01
CA SER A 18 2.43 0.09 -11.25
C SER A 18 2.03 -1.07 -10.33
N GLY A 19 0.74 -1.36 -10.20
CA GLY A 19 0.23 -2.31 -9.21
C GLY A 19 0.51 -1.85 -7.77
N SER A 20 0.47 -0.53 -7.52
CA SER A 20 0.77 0.05 -6.21
C SER A 20 -0.49 0.32 -5.40
N LEU A 21 -0.40 0.16 -4.08
CA LEU A 21 -1.36 0.71 -3.13
C LEU A 21 -0.84 2.04 -2.59
N VAL A 22 -1.75 2.97 -2.33
CA VAL A 22 -1.44 4.27 -1.73
C VAL A 22 -2.12 4.37 -0.37
N GLU A 23 -1.31 4.60 0.65
CA GLU A 23 -1.73 4.83 2.02
C GLU A 23 -1.39 6.27 2.41
N LEU A 24 -2.39 7.02 2.85
CA LEU A 24 -2.23 8.34 3.46
C LEU A 24 -2.32 8.19 4.98
N SER A 25 -1.37 8.77 5.70
CA SER A 25 -1.25 8.52 7.13
C SER A 25 -0.86 9.76 7.92
N ASP A 26 -1.71 10.11 8.88
CA ASP A 26 -1.48 11.20 9.84
C ASP A 26 -0.93 10.66 11.17
N SER A 27 -0.92 9.34 11.33
CA SER A 27 -0.52 8.66 12.55
C SER A 27 0.38 7.48 12.25
N ILE A 28 1.46 7.34 13.02
CA ILE A 28 2.39 6.21 12.89
C ILE A 28 1.69 4.85 12.98
N TRP A 29 0.55 4.76 13.67
CA TRP A 29 -0.18 3.50 13.86
C TRP A 29 -0.68 2.89 12.56
N LYS A 30 -1.17 3.71 11.61
CA LYS A 30 -1.67 3.20 10.32
C LYS A 30 -0.55 2.53 9.52
N ARG A 31 0.61 3.18 9.45
CA ARG A 31 1.85 2.64 8.88
C ARG A 31 2.32 1.36 9.56
N LEU A 32 2.20 1.27 10.88
CA LEU A 32 2.60 0.05 11.60
C LEU A 32 1.72 -1.14 11.24
N VAL A 33 0.43 -0.92 10.96
CA VAL A 33 -0.51 -1.98 10.56
C VAL A 33 -0.17 -2.53 9.17
N SER A 34 0.21 -1.68 8.22
CA SER A 34 0.57 -2.10 6.85
C SER A 34 2.01 -2.62 6.73
N ALA A 35 2.92 -2.24 7.63
CA ALA A 35 4.34 -2.57 7.50
C ALA A 35 4.88 -3.66 8.43
N MET A 36 4.32 -3.83 9.64
CA MET A 36 4.93 -4.69 10.68
C MET A 36 4.43 -6.13 10.71
N PRO A 37 3.11 -6.41 10.59
CA PRO A 37 2.62 -7.79 10.62
C PRO A 37 3.15 -8.62 9.45
N SER A 38 3.34 -9.92 9.68
CA SER A 38 3.84 -10.83 8.66
C SER A 38 2.87 -11.01 7.50
N LEU A 39 1.56 -10.91 7.77
CA LEU A 39 0.49 -10.85 6.79
C LEU A 39 -0.23 -9.49 6.86
N HIS A 40 -0.30 -8.81 5.73
CA HIS A 40 -1.13 -7.61 5.58
C HIS A 40 -2.32 -7.89 4.64
N ILE A 41 -3.52 -7.54 5.10
CA ILE A 41 -4.74 -7.53 4.32
C ILE A 41 -5.07 -6.07 4.02
N ALA A 42 -4.93 -5.68 2.76
CA ALA A 42 -5.24 -4.35 2.27
C ALA A 42 -6.64 -4.33 1.65
N LEU A 43 -7.48 -3.41 2.12
CA LEU A 43 -8.81 -3.18 1.57
C LEU A 43 -8.79 -1.94 0.68
N VAL A 44 -9.27 -2.05 -0.55
CA VAL A 44 -9.32 -0.96 -1.52
C VAL A 44 -10.74 -0.85 -2.06
N CYS A 45 -11.31 0.35 -2.06
CA CYS A 45 -12.56 0.56 -2.80
C CYS A 45 -12.30 0.39 -4.30
N ALA A 46 -13.06 -0.48 -4.96
CA ALA A 46 -12.91 -0.81 -6.38
C ALA A 46 -13.10 0.42 -7.30
N ASP A 47 -13.81 1.45 -6.81
CA ASP A 47 -14.01 2.71 -7.52
C ASP A 47 -12.85 3.71 -7.32
N ARG A 48 -11.88 3.40 -6.45
CA ARG A 48 -10.69 4.23 -6.15
C ARG A 48 -9.42 3.61 -6.74
N ILE A 49 -9.38 3.51 -8.07
CA ILE A 49 -8.22 3.03 -8.82
C ILE A 49 -7.80 4.10 -9.82
N ALA A 50 -6.64 4.72 -9.58
CA ALA A 50 -5.99 5.61 -10.52
C ALA A 50 -5.39 4.80 -11.67
N LYS A 51 -5.52 5.30 -12.90
CA LYS A 51 -4.96 4.63 -14.08
C LYS A 51 -3.43 4.63 -14.05
N ASP A 52 -2.84 5.78 -13.74
CA ASP A 52 -1.42 6.09 -13.86
C ASP A 52 -0.96 7.05 -12.74
N PHE A 53 0.35 7.27 -12.65
CA PHE A 53 0.93 8.18 -11.64
C PHE A 53 0.48 9.63 -11.81
N GLU A 54 0.22 10.09 -13.04
CA GLU A 54 -0.29 11.44 -13.29
C GLU A 54 -1.65 11.63 -12.61
N THR A 55 -2.59 10.70 -12.85
CA THR A 55 -3.90 10.69 -12.19
C THR A 55 -3.75 10.57 -10.67
N ALA A 56 -2.82 9.74 -10.19
CA ALA A 56 -2.55 9.58 -8.76
C ALA A 56 -2.08 10.89 -8.12
N PHE A 57 -1.16 11.61 -8.75
CA PHE A 57 -0.64 12.87 -8.22
C PHE A 57 -1.70 13.98 -8.22
N GLU A 58 -2.61 14.02 -9.19
CA GLU A 58 -3.75 14.94 -9.15
C GLU A 58 -4.67 14.69 -7.95
N ILE A 59 -4.86 13.42 -7.56
CA ILE A 59 -5.59 13.07 -6.34
C ILE A 59 -4.80 13.54 -5.10
N LEU A 60 -3.49 13.24 -5.05
CA LEU A 60 -2.63 13.54 -3.89
C LEU A 60 -2.45 15.03 -3.64
N LYS A 61 -2.46 15.89 -4.67
CA LYS A 61 -2.40 17.35 -4.52
C LYS A 61 -3.45 17.89 -3.55
N LYS A 62 -4.62 17.24 -3.45
CA LYS A 62 -5.72 17.63 -2.56
C LYS A 62 -5.48 17.29 -1.09
N HIS A 63 -4.53 16.40 -0.80
CA HIS A 63 -4.27 15.86 0.53
C HIS A 63 -2.87 16.18 1.06
N ILE A 64 -1.96 16.67 0.22
CA ILE A 64 -0.52 16.75 0.54
C ILE A 64 -0.19 17.66 1.73
N LEU A 65 -1.07 18.62 2.06
CA LEU A 65 -0.89 19.52 3.20
C LEU A 65 -1.53 18.99 4.49
N ASP A 66 -2.44 18.04 4.37
CA ASP A 66 -3.23 17.52 5.49
C ASP A 66 -2.65 16.22 6.05
N VAL A 67 -1.68 15.62 5.35
CA VAL A 67 -1.12 14.31 5.70
C VAL A 67 0.33 14.35 6.10
N ALA A 68 0.68 13.60 7.16
CA ALA A 68 2.06 13.53 7.64
C ALA A 68 2.95 12.64 6.74
N GLN A 69 2.35 11.67 6.06
CA GLN A 69 3.05 10.73 5.19
C GLN A 69 2.15 10.19 4.07
N ILE A 70 2.77 9.94 2.92
CA ILE A 70 2.22 9.19 1.79
C ILE A 70 3.11 7.95 1.58
N SER A 71 2.53 6.75 1.65
CA SER A 71 3.23 5.49 1.38
C SER A 71 2.76 4.90 0.06
N PHE A 72 3.70 4.51 -0.80
CA PHE A 72 3.45 3.69 -1.98
C PHE A 72 3.92 2.27 -1.70
N ILE A 73 3.00 1.31 -1.68
CA ILE A 73 3.29 -0.11 -1.43
C ILE A 73 3.21 -0.82 -2.78
N THR A 74 4.36 -1.25 -3.31
CA THR A 74 4.48 -1.75 -4.69
C THR A 74 5.24 -3.06 -4.74
N GLY A 75 4.54 -4.14 -5.07
CA GLY A 75 5.12 -5.46 -5.35
C GLY A 75 6.07 -6.02 -4.28
N PRO A 76 6.65 -7.20 -4.51
CA PRO A 76 7.79 -7.65 -3.74
C PRO A 76 9.01 -6.77 -4.11
N SER A 77 9.72 -6.29 -3.10
CA SER A 77 11.02 -5.65 -3.32
C SER A 77 11.99 -6.70 -3.89
N ILE A 78 12.54 -6.43 -5.08
CA ILE A 78 13.53 -7.28 -5.72
C ILE A 78 14.78 -6.44 -5.95
N THR A 79 15.89 -6.89 -5.38
CA THR A 79 17.21 -6.30 -5.64
C THR A 79 18.07 -7.38 -6.26
N ALA A 80 18.69 -7.06 -7.41
CA ALA A 80 19.78 -7.87 -7.94
C ALA A 80 21.07 -7.41 -7.25
N ASP A 81 21.74 -8.31 -6.52
CA ASP A 81 23.07 -8.03 -5.99
C ASP A 81 24.09 -7.88 -7.15
N ILE A 82 25.28 -7.34 -6.88
CA ILE A 82 26.39 -7.16 -7.84
C ILE A 82 26.69 -8.47 -8.60
N GLU A 83 26.45 -9.61 -7.95
CA GLU A 83 26.60 -10.97 -8.51
C GLU A 83 25.40 -11.44 -9.37
N ARG A 84 24.40 -10.58 -9.62
CA ARG A 84 23.15 -10.86 -10.36
C ARG A 84 22.27 -11.96 -9.76
N VAL A 85 22.42 -12.22 -8.46
CA VAL A 85 21.47 -13.06 -7.73
C VAL A 85 20.28 -12.20 -7.32
N LEU A 86 19.08 -12.63 -7.70
CA LEU A 86 17.85 -11.98 -7.28
C LEU A 86 17.61 -12.29 -5.80
N THR A 87 17.73 -11.28 -4.97
CA THR A 87 17.38 -11.36 -3.55
C THR A 87 16.03 -10.69 -3.36
N ILE A 88 15.06 -11.44 -2.84
CA ILE A 88 13.77 -10.89 -2.43
C ILE A 88 13.99 -10.14 -1.12
N GLY A 89 13.64 -8.86 -1.09
CA GLY A 89 13.79 -8.01 0.08
C GLY A 89 12.97 -8.52 1.26
N VAL A 90 13.51 -8.36 2.47
CA VAL A 90 12.84 -8.67 3.75
C VAL A 90 12.07 -7.47 4.33
N HIS A 91 11.81 -6.46 3.51
CA HIS A 91 11.18 -5.21 3.95
C HIS A 91 9.66 -5.29 3.81
N GLY A 92 8.96 -5.11 4.92
CA GLY A 92 7.50 -5.15 5.00
C GLY A 92 6.92 -6.56 5.22
N PRO A 93 5.59 -6.72 5.07
CA PRO A 93 4.92 -7.99 5.27
C PRO A 93 5.45 -9.07 4.33
N SER A 94 5.65 -10.27 4.86
CA SER A 94 6.02 -11.46 4.06
C SER A 94 4.93 -11.85 3.06
N LYS A 95 3.67 -11.47 3.33
CA LYS A 95 2.51 -11.72 2.49
C LYS A 95 1.56 -10.53 2.50
N LEU A 96 1.14 -10.12 1.31
CA LEU A 96 0.12 -9.09 1.10
C LEU A 96 -1.08 -9.71 0.37
N VAL A 97 -2.27 -9.51 0.90
CA VAL A 97 -3.54 -9.89 0.26
C VAL A 97 -4.36 -8.64 0.05
N VAL A 98 -4.78 -8.39 -1.19
CA VAL A 98 -5.54 -7.19 -1.56
C VAL A 98 -6.98 -7.59 -1.89
N PHE A 99 -7.94 -6.94 -1.25
CA PHE A 99 -9.36 -7.06 -1.57
C PHE A 99 -9.86 -5.77 -2.19
N PHE A 100 -10.39 -5.86 -3.41
CA PHE A 100 -11.15 -4.79 -4.03
C PHE A 100 -12.62 -4.94 -3.66
N ILE A 101 -13.15 -3.96 -2.94
CA ILE A 101 -14.51 -3.96 -2.42
C ILE A 101 -15.33 -2.96 -3.22
N LYS A 102 -16.49 -3.39 -3.71
CA LYS A 102 -17.48 -2.50 -4.33
C LYS A 102 -18.63 -2.31 -3.36
N GLU A 103 -19.03 -1.06 -3.12
CA GLU A 103 -20.26 -0.80 -2.38
C GLU A 103 -21.46 -1.22 -3.23
N ASN A 104 -22.31 -2.07 -2.66
CA ASN A 104 -23.62 -2.33 -3.24
C ASN A 104 -24.53 -1.15 -2.89
N LYS A 105 -24.67 -0.21 -3.82
CA LYS A 105 -25.74 0.79 -3.77
C LYS A 105 -27.06 0.06 -4.04
N GLN A 106 -27.83 -0.20 -2.98
CA GLN A 106 -29.22 -0.62 -3.08
C GLN A 106 -30.08 0.53 -3.58
#